data_AF-A0A935Y0Y2-F1
#
_entry.id   AF-A0A935Y0Y2-F1
#
_cell.length_a   1.000
_cell.length_b   1.000
_cell.length_c   1.000
_cell.angle_alpha   90.00
_cell.angle_beta   90.00
_cell.angle_gamma   90.00
#
_symmetry.space_group_name_H-M   'P 1'
#
loop_
_entity.id
_entity.type
_entity.pdbx_description
1 polymer ?
#
loop_
_entity_poly.entity_id
_entity_poly.type
_entity_poly.pdbx_seq_one_letter_code
_entity_poly.pdbx_strand_id
1 'polypeptide(L)'
;MLPFLLGWWFSRLLNSQYPVESDETVTESLDLNSQAKWSSMQADLDLRLKSEASLRDELNRLRIELKSTQLQLEDCQNSKKSEPVHIDLDQKTELFPESRMSSEHLGSSYIPETAFAALHPDQLQIVEGIGPKMDEFLKSKGIITWKDLSLQDGAQLKKI
;
A
#
# COMPACT_ATOMS: atom_id res chain seq x y z
N MET A 1 -66.90 35.53 -29.05
CA MET A 1 -65.70 36.26 -28.57
C MET A 1 -65.63 36.39 -27.04
N LEU A 2 -66.74 36.36 -26.31
CA LEU A 2 -66.79 36.41 -24.84
C LEU A 2 -66.12 35.23 -24.04
N PRO A 3 -66.10 33.97 -24.50
CA PRO A 3 -65.53 32.88 -23.68
C PRO A 3 -64.01 32.95 -23.54
N PHE A 4 -63.31 33.53 -24.52
CA PHE A 4 -61.85 33.73 -24.46
C PHE A 4 -61.46 34.85 -23.49
N LEU A 5 -62.30 35.89 -23.38
CA LEU A 5 -62.06 36.99 -22.44
C LEU A 5 -62.27 36.55 -20.99
N LEU A 6 -63.27 35.72 -20.72
CA LEU A 6 -63.48 35.15 -19.38
C LEU A 6 -62.31 34.27 -18.98
N GLY A 7 -61.82 33.40 -19.87
CA GLY A 7 -60.65 32.56 -19.60
C GLY A 7 -59.38 33.37 -19.33
N TRP A 8 -59.15 34.45 -20.08
CA TRP A 8 -58.01 35.34 -19.86
C TRP A 8 -58.12 36.14 -18.56
N TRP A 9 -59.32 36.61 -18.22
CA TRP A 9 -59.58 37.33 -16.98
C TRP A 9 -59.51 36.41 -15.76
N PHE A 10 -60.03 35.18 -15.85
CA PHE A 10 -59.90 34.16 -14.80
C PHE A 10 -58.45 33.75 -14.61
N SER A 11 -57.70 33.52 -15.69
CA SER A 11 -56.28 33.19 -15.63
C SER A 11 -55.47 34.31 -14.94
N ARG A 12 -55.78 35.58 -15.24
CA ARG A 12 -55.15 36.73 -14.58
C ARG A 12 -55.58 36.90 -13.12
N LEU A 13 -56.83 36.58 -12.78
CA LEU A 13 -57.34 36.64 -11.40
C LEU A 13 -56.71 35.55 -10.52
N LEU A 14 -56.60 34.32 -11.03
CA LEU A 14 -55.91 33.24 -10.31
C LEU A 14 -54.42 33.54 -10.15
N ASN A 15 -53.76 34.10 -11.17
CA ASN A 15 -52.33 34.46 -11.08
C ASN A 15 -52.06 35.67 -10.14
N SER A 16 -53.08 36.47 -9.81
CA SER A 16 -52.98 37.56 -8.84
C SER A 16 -53.17 37.11 -7.40
N GLN A 17 -53.90 36.01 -7.17
CA GLN A 17 -54.23 35.52 -5.84
C GLN A 17 -53.14 34.61 -5.26
N TYR A 18 -52.32 34.03 -6.14
CA TYR A 18 -51.14 33.26 -5.79
C TYR A 18 -49.92 33.98 -6.36
N PRO A 19 -49.29 34.91 -5.63
CA PRO A 19 -47.90 35.21 -5.96
C PRO A 19 -47.18 33.87 -5.91
N VAL A 20 -46.72 33.40 -7.08
CA VAL A 20 -45.68 32.38 -7.11
C VAL A 20 -44.51 33.08 -6.45
N GLU A 21 -44.39 32.89 -5.13
CA GLU A 21 -43.25 33.29 -4.34
C GLU A 21 -42.09 32.50 -4.92
N SER A 22 -41.44 33.13 -5.91
CA SER A 22 -40.23 32.64 -6.51
C SER A 22 -39.17 32.79 -5.44
N ASP A 23 -39.07 31.76 -4.60
CA ASP A 23 -37.94 31.48 -3.74
C ASP A 23 -36.73 31.14 -4.65
N GLU A 24 -36.31 32.11 -5.47
CA GLU A 24 -35.17 32.02 -6.39
C GLU A 24 -33.90 31.64 -5.61
N THR A 25 -33.82 32.03 -4.34
CA THR A 25 -32.72 31.70 -3.42
C THR A 25 -32.69 30.22 -3.02
N VAL A 26 -33.86 29.57 -2.89
CA VAL A 26 -33.96 28.16 -2.49
C VAL A 26 -33.69 27.25 -3.68
N THR A 27 -34.17 27.62 -4.87
CA THR A 27 -33.88 26.84 -6.09
C THR A 27 -32.42 26.94 -6.51
N GLU A 28 -31.81 28.13 -6.43
CA GLU A 28 -30.39 28.35 -6.74
C GLU A 28 -29.47 27.62 -5.73
N SER A 29 -29.78 27.66 -4.43
CA SER A 29 -29.00 26.94 -3.41
C SER A 29 -29.14 25.42 -3.50
N LEU A 30 -30.31 24.90 -3.88
CA LEU A 30 -30.51 23.48 -4.15
C LEU A 30 -29.73 23.02 -5.38
N ASP A 31 -29.69 23.82 -6.44
CA ASP A 31 -28.94 23.50 -7.66
C ASP A 31 -27.43 23.49 -7.40
N LEU A 32 -26.91 24.50 -6.68
CA LEU A 32 -25.51 24.56 -6.24
C LEU A 32 -25.11 23.37 -5.36
N ASN A 33 -25.95 22.98 -4.39
CA ASN A 33 -25.69 21.81 -3.54
C ASN A 33 -25.73 20.51 -4.36
N SER A 34 -26.63 20.41 -5.34
CA SER A 34 -26.69 19.27 -6.24
C SER A 34 -25.44 19.19 -7.12
N GLN A 35 -24.98 20.31 -7.69
CA GLN A 35 -23.79 20.41 -8.52
C GLN A 35 -22.51 20.09 -7.74
N ALA A 36 -22.40 20.62 -6.52
CA ALA A 36 -21.30 20.29 -5.61
C ALA A 36 -21.27 18.79 -5.27
N LYS A 37 -22.43 18.19 -5.02
CA LYS A 37 -22.56 16.75 -4.79
C LYS A 37 -22.11 15.94 -6.02
N TRP A 38 -22.58 16.31 -7.21
CA TRP A 38 -22.17 15.64 -8.46
C TRP A 38 -20.66 15.72 -8.69
N SER A 39 -20.07 16.89 -8.47
CA SER A 39 -18.62 17.10 -8.59
C SER A 39 -17.83 16.26 -7.58
N SER A 40 -18.25 16.24 -6.31
CA SER A 40 -17.63 15.40 -5.28
C SER A 40 -17.74 13.90 -5.60
N MET A 41 -18.86 13.47 -6.19
CA MET A 41 -19.09 12.08 -6.56
C MET A 41 -18.26 11.69 -7.79
N GLN A 42 -18.07 12.59 -8.74
CA GLN A 42 -17.14 12.38 -9.86
C GLN A 42 -15.70 12.23 -9.37
N ALA A 43 -15.28 13.03 -8.38
CA ALA A 43 -13.97 12.91 -7.77
C ALA A 43 -13.79 11.56 -7.04
N ASP A 44 -14.80 11.10 -6.30
CA ASP A 44 -14.75 9.77 -5.64
C ASP A 44 -14.67 8.62 -6.66
N LEU A 45 -15.40 8.73 -7.78
CA LEU A 45 -15.34 7.75 -8.86
C LEU A 45 -13.96 7.71 -9.52
N ASP A 46 -13.33 8.85 -9.76
CA ASP A 46 -11.98 8.93 -10.31
C ASP A 46 -10.93 8.32 -9.36
N LEU A 47 -11.06 8.58 -8.05
CA LEU A 47 -10.21 7.96 -7.03
C LEU A 47 -10.36 6.44 -7.02
N ARG A 48 -11.59 5.92 -7.08
CA ARG A 48 -11.85 4.48 -7.17
C ARG A 48 -11.26 3.89 -8.45
N LEU A 49 -11.46 4.53 -9.59
CA LEU A 49 -10.90 4.09 -10.87
C LEU A 49 -9.37 3.98 -10.81
N LYS A 50 -8.70 4.99 -10.24
CA LYS A 50 -7.24 4.98 -10.03
C LYS A 50 -6.81 3.85 -9.10
N SER A 51 -7.54 3.62 -8.01
CA SER A 51 -7.25 2.52 -7.09
C SER A 51 -7.39 1.15 -7.78
N GLU A 52 -8.43 0.96 -8.60
CA GLU A 52 -8.60 -0.28 -9.37
C GLU A 52 -7.48 -0.48 -10.38
N ALA A 53 -7.03 0.57 -11.05
CA ALA A 53 -5.90 0.49 -11.98
C ALA A 53 -4.63 0.04 -11.26
N SER A 54 -4.32 0.65 -10.10
CA SER A 54 -3.14 0.26 -9.31
C SER A 54 -3.21 -1.21 -8.83
N LEU A 55 -4.37 -1.66 -8.36
CA LEU A 55 -4.58 -3.05 -7.94
C LEU A 55 -4.43 -4.03 -9.10
N ARG A 56 -4.94 -3.68 -10.30
CA ARG A 56 -4.76 -4.51 -11.50
C ARG A 56 -3.30 -4.62 -11.91
N ASP A 57 -2.53 -3.54 -11.80
CA ASP A 57 -1.10 -3.54 -12.09
C ASP A 57 -0.32 -4.41 -11.09
N GLU A 58 -0.62 -4.30 -9.79
CA GLU A 58 -0.03 -5.16 -8.76
C GLU A 58 -0.34 -6.64 -9.01
N LEU A 59 -1.59 -6.97 -9.36
CA LEU A 59 -2.00 -8.34 -9.68
C LEU A 59 -1.21 -8.89 -10.88
N ASN A 60 -1.01 -8.08 -11.92
CA ASN A 60 -0.22 -8.46 -13.07
C ASN A 60 1.26 -8.69 -12.72
N ARG A 61 1.84 -7.85 -11.86
CA ARG A 61 3.22 -8.03 -11.37
C ARG A 61 3.38 -9.35 -10.62
N LEU A 62 2.51 -9.59 -9.63
CA LEU A 62 2.54 -10.82 -8.84
C LEU A 62 2.33 -12.06 -9.71
N ARG A 63 1.46 -12.00 -10.73
CA ARG A 63 1.28 -13.09 -11.69
C ARG A 63 2.56 -13.39 -12.48
N ILE A 64 3.29 -12.35 -12.92
CA ILE A 64 4.56 -12.52 -13.64
C ILE A 64 5.62 -13.13 -12.72
N GLU A 65 5.73 -12.65 -11.49
CA GLU A 65 6.67 -13.15 -10.49
C GLU A 65 6.41 -14.63 -10.18
N LEU A 66 5.16 -14.98 -9.89
CA LEU A 66 4.74 -16.37 -9.67
C LEU A 66 5.11 -17.25 -10.87
N LYS A 67 4.85 -16.80 -12.10
CA LYS A 67 5.23 -17.55 -13.30
C LYS A 67 6.76 -17.72 -13.41
N SER A 68 7.53 -16.68 -13.10
CA SER A 68 9.00 -16.75 -13.15
C SER A 68 9.57 -17.73 -12.13
N THR A 69 9.05 -17.74 -10.90
CA THR A 69 9.46 -18.67 -9.84
C THR A 69 9.07 -20.12 -10.18
N GLN A 70 7.91 -20.33 -10.81
CA GLN A 70 7.51 -21.64 -11.31
C GLN A 70 8.48 -22.17 -12.38
N LEU A 71 8.87 -21.33 -13.34
CA LEU A 71 9.84 -21.71 -14.37
C LEU A 71 11.20 -22.07 -13.76
N GLN A 72 11.68 -21.28 -12.79
CA GLN A 72 12.92 -21.58 -12.07
C GLN A 72 12.87 -22.93 -11.33
N LEU A 73 11.72 -23.27 -10.74
CA LEU A 73 11.52 -24.57 -10.09
C LEU A 73 11.52 -25.71 -11.11
N GLU A 74 10.89 -25.52 -12.27
CA GLU A 74 10.86 -26.50 -13.35
C GLU A 74 12.27 -26.73 -13.93
N ASP A 75 13.05 -25.67 -14.14
CA ASP A 75 14.45 -25.75 -14.56
C ASP A 75 15.32 -26.49 -13.54
N CYS A 76 15.13 -26.19 -12.24
CA CYS A 76 15.82 -26.90 -11.16
C CYS A 76 15.40 -28.38 -11.05
N GLN A 77 14.14 -28.70 -11.33
CA GLN A 77 13.64 -30.09 -11.30
C GLN A 77 14.11 -30.88 -12.52
N ASN A 78 14.18 -30.25 -13.69
CA ASN A 78 14.74 -30.84 -14.90
C ASN A 78 16.25 -31.08 -14.77
N SER A 79 16.98 -30.18 -14.08
CA SER A 79 18.40 -30.39 -13.76
C SER A 79 18.65 -31.52 -12.74
N LYS A 80 17.67 -31.88 -11.89
CA LYS A 80 17.78 -32.99 -10.94
C LYS A 80 17.45 -34.37 -11.55
N LYS A 81 17.02 -34.43 -12.81
CA LYS A 81 16.62 -35.68 -13.49
C LYS A 81 17.73 -36.32 -14.33
N SER A 82 18.90 -35.68 -14.44
CA SER A 82 20.09 -36.22 -15.10
C SER A 82 21.19 -36.55 -14.08
N GLU A 83 21.44 -37.86 -13.96
CA GLU A 83 22.61 -38.58 -13.40
C GLU A 83 22.82 -38.69 -11.87
N PRO A 84 22.99 -39.93 -11.35
CA PRO A 84 23.44 -40.20 -9.99
C PRO A 84 24.97 -40.19 -9.97
N VAL A 85 25.60 -39.25 -9.28
CA VAL A 85 27.06 -39.29 -9.10
C VAL A 85 27.39 -38.91 -7.65
N HIS A 86 28.07 -39.85 -6.98
CA HIS A 86 28.86 -39.66 -5.77
C HIS A 86 29.76 -38.40 -5.91
N ILE A 87 30.29 -37.79 -4.85
CA ILE A 87 31.67 -37.99 -4.41
C ILE A 87 31.96 -36.83 -3.42
N ASP A 88 32.41 -37.21 -2.23
CA ASP A 88 33.58 -36.74 -1.48
C ASP A 88 33.80 -35.26 -1.10
N LEU A 89 34.35 -35.14 0.11
CA LEU A 89 34.87 -33.94 0.76
C LEU A 89 36.13 -33.46 0.04
N ASP A 90 36.21 -32.19 -0.36
CA ASP A 90 37.35 -31.30 -0.05
C ASP A 90 37.26 -29.91 -0.73
N GLN A 91 37.87 -28.91 -0.06
CA GLN A 91 38.35 -27.60 -0.56
C GLN A 91 37.39 -26.38 -0.71
N LYS A 92 37.26 -25.64 0.41
CA LYS A 92 37.64 -24.22 0.63
C LYS A 92 37.86 -23.26 -0.57
N THR A 93 37.24 -22.05 -0.49
CA THR A 93 37.70 -20.72 -1.02
C THR A 93 37.62 -20.56 -2.56
N GLU A 94 37.01 -19.58 -3.25
CA GLU A 94 36.50 -18.21 -3.04
C GLU A 94 35.68 -17.81 -4.30
N LEU A 95 35.06 -16.62 -4.26
CA LEU A 95 34.79 -15.74 -5.40
C LEU A 95 33.52 -16.02 -6.26
N PHE A 96 32.43 -15.33 -5.93
CA PHE A 96 31.36 -15.06 -6.89
C PHE A 96 31.44 -13.60 -7.36
N PRO A 97 31.79 -13.33 -8.63
CA PRO A 97 31.71 -11.99 -9.19
C PRO A 97 30.29 -11.66 -9.62
N GLU A 98 29.93 -10.43 -9.26
CA GLU A 98 28.69 -9.71 -9.43
C GLU A 98 28.31 -9.47 -10.91
N SER A 99 27.09 -9.84 -11.30
CA SER A 99 26.47 -9.36 -12.53
C SER A 99 25.37 -8.35 -12.21
N ARG A 100 25.79 -7.08 -12.17
CA ARG A 100 24.92 -5.90 -12.22
C ARG A 100 24.11 -5.90 -13.52
N MET A 101 22.78 -5.82 -13.40
CA MET A 101 21.95 -5.17 -14.41
C MET A 101 21.08 -4.11 -13.72
N SER A 102 21.52 -2.87 -13.90
CA SER A 102 20.79 -1.64 -13.66
C SER A 102 19.50 -1.62 -14.47
N SER A 103 18.36 -1.56 -13.80
CA SER A 103 17.13 -1.05 -14.40
C SER A 103 16.58 0.06 -13.51
N GLU A 104 16.63 1.26 -14.06
CA GLU A 104 16.04 2.46 -13.52
C GLU A 104 14.51 2.27 -13.53
N HIS A 105 13.89 2.23 -12.35
CA HIS A 105 12.46 2.47 -12.22
C HIS A 105 12.20 3.20 -10.91
N LEU A 106 12.06 4.52 -11.04
CA LEU A 106 11.68 5.44 -9.98
C LEU A 106 10.25 5.10 -9.53
N GLY A 107 10.09 4.75 -8.26
CA GLY A 107 8.80 4.48 -7.62
C GLY A 107 8.83 3.39 -6.55
N SER A 108 9.85 2.52 -6.54
CA SER A 108 10.20 1.70 -5.39
C SER A 108 11.40 2.35 -4.72
N SER A 109 11.30 2.66 -3.42
CA SER A 109 12.46 3.09 -2.64
C SER A 109 13.44 1.93 -2.62
N TYR A 110 14.32 1.87 -3.62
CA TYR A 110 15.35 0.85 -3.74
C TYR A 110 16.24 0.97 -2.50
N ILE A 111 16.04 0.06 -1.55
CA ILE A 111 16.95 -0.12 -0.45
C ILE A 111 18.09 -0.96 -1.03
N PRO A 112 19.32 -0.43 -1.10
CA PRO A 112 20.44 -1.22 -1.62
C PRO A 112 20.59 -2.48 -0.76
N GLU A 113 20.98 -3.61 -1.37
CA GLU A 113 21.22 -4.88 -0.66
C GLU A 113 22.20 -4.69 0.52
N THR A 114 23.09 -3.71 0.40
CA THR A 114 24.09 -3.34 1.40
C THR A 114 23.57 -2.41 2.50
N ALA A 115 22.34 -1.90 2.42
CA ALA A 115 21.79 -0.95 3.39
C ALA A 115 21.82 -1.47 4.83
N PHE A 116 21.68 -2.80 4.97
CA PHE A 116 21.66 -3.48 6.26
C PHE A 116 22.95 -4.25 6.53
N ALA A 117 23.96 -4.19 5.65
CA ALA A 117 25.21 -4.94 5.81
C ALA A 117 26.01 -4.52 7.06
N ALA A 118 25.84 -3.29 7.51
CA ALA A 118 26.47 -2.76 8.71
C ALA A 118 25.70 -3.10 10.01
N LEU A 119 24.50 -3.68 9.91
CA LEU A 119 23.69 -4.04 11.06
C LEU A 119 24.08 -5.43 11.57
N HIS A 120 24.59 -5.47 12.79
CA HIS A 120 24.92 -6.73 13.45
C HIS A 120 23.80 -7.14 14.42
N PRO A 121 23.36 -8.42 14.43
CA PRO A 121 22.22 -8.87 15.22
C PRO A 121 22.39 -8.76 16.74
N ASP A 122 23.62 -8.56 17.21
CA ASP A 122 24.03 -8.38 18.61
C ASP A 122 24.12 -6.91 19.04
N GLN A 123 23.82 -5.98 18.13
CA GLN A 123 23.83 -4.55 18.39
C GLN A 123 22.47 -4.10 18.94
N LEU A 124 22.18 -4.46 20.19
CA LEU A 124 20.89 -4.13 20.84
C LEU A 124 20.66 -2.63 20.98
N GLN A 125 21.72 -1.82 20.93
CA GLN A 125 21.69 -0.35 21.07
C GLN A 125 20.90 0.37 19.95
N ILE A 126 20.60 -0.32 18.85
CA ILE A 126 19.71 0.21 17.80
C ILE A 126 18.26 0.35 18.29
N VAL A 127 17.87 -0.41 19.31
CA VAL A 127 16.55 -0.30 19.92
C VAL A 127 16.52 0.89 20.88
N GLU A 128 15.59 1.82 20.63
CA GLU A 128 15.37 2.99 21.47
C GLU A 128 15.20 2.61 22.95
N GLY A 129 15.93 3.32 23.83
CA GLY A 129 15.96 3.04 25.27
C GLY A 129 17.00 2.00 25.72
N ILE A 130 17.69 1.31 24.81
CA ILE A 130 18.81 0.42 25.14
C ILE A 130 20.14 1.16 24.97
N GLY A 131 20.62 1.80 26.03
CA GLY A 131 21.97 2.41 26.06
C GLY A 131 23.09 1.38 26.31
N PRO A 132 24.37 1.79 26.25
CA PRO A 132 25.53 0.90 26.44
C PRO A 132 25.47 0.05 27.72
N LYS A 133 25.03 0.67 28.82
CA LYS A 133 24.89 -0.03 30.11
C LYS A 133 23.79 -1.09 30.11
N MET A 134 22.71 -0.86 29.39
CA MET A 134 21.61 -1.83 29.29
C MET A 134 21.98 -2.97 28.33
N ASP A 135 22.69 -2.67 27.25
CA ASP A 135 23.23 -3.68 26.32
C ASP A 135 24.17 -4.66 27.05
N GLU A 136 25.14 -4.15 27.82
CA GLU A 136 26.01 -4.99 28.66
C GLU A 136 25.24 -5.82 29.69
N PHE A 137 24.23 -5.23 30.33
CA PHE A 137 23.39 -5.93 31.29
C PHE A 137 22.60 -7.07 30.64
N LEU A 138 21.94 -6.83 29.50
CA LEU A 138 21.18 -7.84 28.77
C LEU A 138 22.09 -8.99 28.29
N LYS A 139 23.28 -8.65 27.77
CA LYS A 139 24.30 -9.64 27.38
C LYS A 139 24.75 -10.48 28.57
N SER A 140 24.91 -9.89 29.75
CA SER A 140 25.25 -10.62 30.99
C SER A 140 24.17 -11.62 31.43
N LYS A 141 22.92 -11.39 31.02
CA LYS A 141 21.76 -12.28 31.28
C LYS A 141 21.51 -13.29 30.15
N GLY A 142 22.37 -13.35 29.14
CA GLY A 142 22.25 -14.26 28.01
C GLY A 142 21.34 -13.76 26.89
N ILE A 143 20.88 -12.50 26.93
CA ILE A 143 20.12 -11.86 25.86
C ILE A 143 21.13 -11.12 24.99
N ILE A 144 21.61 -11.79 23.93
CA ILE A 144 22.75 -11.31 23.14
C ILE A 144 22.28 -10.69 21.83
N THR A 145 21.27 -11.28 21.20
CA THR A 145 20.77 -10.86 19.89
C THR A 145 19.35 -10.28 19.95
N TRP A 146 18.94 -9.55 18.90
CA TRP A 146 17.54 -9.09 18.77
C TRP A 146 16.53 -10.23 18.80
N LYS A 147 16.93 -11.41 18.29
CA LYS A 147 16.10 -12.61 18.36
C LYS A 147 15.89 -13.04 19.81
N ASP A 148 16.96 -13.09 20.60
CA ASP A 148 16.86 -13.46 22.02
C ASP A 148 16.00 -12.47 22.79
N LEU A 149 16.15 -11.17 22.50
CA LEU A 149 15.36 -10.11 23.10
C LEU A 149 13.88 -10.23 22.73
N SER A 150 13.57 -10.55 21.47
CA SER A 150 12.19 -10.71 20.98
C SER A 150 11.43 -11.89 21.59
N LEU A 151 12.17 -12.90 22.09
CA LEU A 151 11.59 -14.07 22.75
C LEU A 151 11.27 -13.80 24.22
N GLN A 152 11.76 -12.69 24.80
CA GLN A 152 11.47 -12.35 26.19
C GLN A 152 10.11 -11.67 26.33
N ASP A 153 9.41 -12.00 27.41
CA ASP A 153 8.20 -11.29 27.80
C ASP A 153 8.55 -10.01 28.58
N GLY A 154 7.80 -8.93 28.35
CA GLY A 154 8.05 -7.64 29.00
C GLY A 154 7.97 -7.70 30.53
N ALA A 155 7.12 -8.57 31.09
CA ALA A 155 7.06 -8.75 32.54
C ALA A 155 8.25 -9.54 33.10
N GLN A 156 8.90 -10.38 32.28
CA GLN A 156 10.12 -11.11 32.65
C GLN A 156 11.34 -10.19 32.60
N LEU A 157 11.44 -9.33 31.59
CA LEU A 157 12.52 -8.34 31.47
C LEU A 157 12.56 -7.34 32.64
N LYS A 158 11.41 -7.06 33.26
CA LYS A 158 11.35 -6.20 34.44
C LYS A 158 11.85 -6.87 35.72
N LYS A 159 11.94 -8.21 35.73
CA LYS A 159 12.31 -9.01 36.92
C LYS A 159 13.80 -9.36 36.97
N ILE A 160 14.50 -9.30 35.84
CA ILE A 160 15.94 -9.62 35.73
C ILE A 160 16.82 -8.51 36.28
#